data_AF-A0A7S0STH8-F1
#
_entry.id   AF-A0A7S0STH8-F1
#
_cell.length_a   1.000
_cell.length_b   1.000
_cell.length_c   1.000
_cell.angle_alpha   90.00
_cell.angle_beta   90.00
_cell.angle_gamma   90.00
#
_symmetry.space_group_name_H-M   'P 1'
#
loop_
_entity.id
_entity.type
_entity.pdbx_description
1 polymer ?
#
loop_
_entity_poly.entity_id
_entity_poly.type
_entity_poly.pdbx_seq_one_letter_code
_entity_poly.pdbx_strand_id
1 'polypeptide(L)'
;GGGGLKVKQLITLGGQHQGVASIPGCEAMTGPDGNGTVASTGGGTGGGQDKAGGPVSLFCKAAEAAIGTAVYSPFVRSSVVQAQYFKDPAHLPSYLAHNPFLPDINNEKAEKNPVYKTNLAALERLVLIRFSEDTTVVPRDSSWFGWYASGARGGKIVPLRQQAMYTEDWLGLRALDQRGALIMSDCPGQHMQFSEEWFKVNVVDKYLRSDDGARATARASGSGADVSEGGVRESGHLSMRGGGAGIAARAPV
;
A
#
# COMPACT_ATOMS: atom_id res chain seq x y z
N GLY A 1 -32.57 9.31 15.23
CA GLY A 1 -31.50 10.23 14.77
C GLY A 1 -30.18 9.48 14.80
N GLY A 2 -29.42 9.51 13.70
CA GLY A 2 -28.15 8.78 13.59
C GLY A 2 -27.68 8.64 12.14
N GLY A 3 -27.82 9.70 11.34
CA GLY A 3 -27.30 9.75 9.97
C GLY A 3 -25.81 10.04 9.99
N GLY A 4 -25.00 9.13 10.54
CA GLY A 4 -23.55 9.20 10.40
C GLY A 4 -23.16 8.91 8.95
N LEU A 5 -22.21 9.69 8.43
CA LEU A 5 -21.64 9.49 7.09
C LEU A 5 -21.09 8.06 6.98
N LYS A 6 -21.75 7.18 6.21
CA LYS A 6 -21.27 5.81 5.99
C LYS A 6 -20.37 5.79 4.75
N VAL A 7 -19.08 5.60 4.94
CA VAL A 7 -18.16 5.36 3.82
C VAL A 7 -18.55 4.04 3.16
N LYS A 8 -18.85 4.10 1.86
CA LYS A 8 -19.20 2.91 1.07
C LYS A 8 -17.98 2.30 0.40
N GLN A 9 -17.07 3.16 -0.06
CA GLN A 9 -15.89 2.76 -0.82
C GLN A 9 -14.66 3.40 -0.21
N LEU A 10 -13.64 2.59 0.05
CA LEU A 10 -12.32 3.01 0.51
C LEU A 10 -11.27 2.63 -0.54
N ILE A 11 -10.49 3.61 -0.97
CA ILE A 11 -9.43 3.44 -1.96
C ILE A 11 -8.12 3.93 -1.35
N THR A 12 -7.09 3.11 -1.42
CA THR A 12 -5.76 3.44 -0.87
C THR A 12 -4.72 3.38 -1.98
N LEU A 13 -3.90 4.42 -2.09
CA LEU A 13 -2.82 4.53 -3.08
C LEU A 13 -1.48 4.44 -2.35
N GLY A 14 -0.74 3.35 -2.55
CA GLY A 14 0.55 3.14 -1.88
C GLY A 14 0.41 3.05 -0.35
N GLY A 15 -0.62 2.37 0.15
CA GLY A 15 -0.84 2.24 1.59
C GLY A 15 0.28 1.44 2.27
N GLN A 16 0.66 1.81 3.49
CA GLN A 16 1.58 1.02 4.32
C GLN A 16 0.80 0.15 5.29
N HIS A 17 -0.11 -0.68 4.76
CA HIS A 17 -1.11 -1.40 5.57
C HIS A 17 -0.51 -2.45 6.50
N GLN A 18 0.63 -3.03 6.12
CA GLN A 18 1.43 -3.89 7.00
C GLN A 18 2.68 -3.17 7.52
N GLY A 19 2.77 -1.85 7.35
CA GLY A 19 3.88 -1.03 7.79
C GLY A 19 5.00 -0.90 6.77
N VAL A 20 6.13 -0.36 7.23
CA VAL A 20 7.39 -0.25 6.48
C VAL A 20 8.53 -0.78 7.34
N ALA A 21 9.50 -1.44 6.73
CA ALA A 21 10.60 -2.13 7.41
C ALA A 21 11.98 -1.52 7.13
N SER A 22 12.08 -0.57 6.20
CA SER A 22 13.34 0.03 5.75
C SER A 22 13.22 1.54 5.61
N ILE A 23 14.37 2.21 5.70
CA ILE A 23 14.49 3.63 5.35
C ILE A 23 14.50 3.73 3.82
N PRO A 24 13.78 4.69 3.21
CA PRO A 24 13.90 4.96 1.77
C PRO A 24 15.37 5.12 1.35
N GLY A 25 15.80 4.39 0.31
CA GLY A 25 17.19 4.38 -0.17
C GLY A 25 18.14 3.39 0.54
N CYS A 26 17.64 2.63 1.52
CA CYS A 26 18.40 1.56 2.20
C CYS A 26 17.93 0.15 1.84
N GLU A 27 17.28 -0.01 0.69
CA GLU A 27 16.76 -1.27 0.20
C GLU A 27 17.83 -2.38 0.26
N ALA A 28 17.55 -3.43 1.03
CA ALA A 28 18.23 -4.69 0.85
C ALA A 28 17.97 -5.12 -0.60
N MET A 29 19.01 -5.15 -1.44
CA MET A 29 18.93 -5.63 -2.82
C MET A 29 18.35 -7.04 -2.85
N THR A 30 17.04 -7.14 -2.97
CA THR A 30 16.33 -8.40 -3.22
C THR A 30 16.20 -8.53 -4.73
N GLY A 31 16.96 -9.47 -5.29
CA GLY A 31 16.64 -9.98 -6.63
C GLY A 31 15.21 -10.55 -6.66
N PRO A 32 14.60 -10.66 -7.84
CA PRO A 32 13.17 -11.00 -8.02
C PRO A 32 12.75 -12.33 -7.40
N ASP A 33 13.69 -13.20 -7.01
CA ASP A 33 13.39 -14.59 -6.65
C ASP A 33 13.54 -14.90 -5.15
N GLY A 34 13.87 -13.91 -4.31
CA GLY A 34 13.96 -14.11 -2.85
C GLY A 34 14.98 -15.15 -2.38
N ASN A 35 15.87 -15.62 -3.28
CA ASN A 35 16.98 -16.49 -2.96
C ASN A 35 18.28 -15.70 -3.14
N GLY A 36 19.09 -15.63 -2.08
CA GLY A 36 20.36 -14.90 -2.05
C GLY A 36 21.49 -15.58 -2.85
N THR A 37 21.21 -16.01 -4.08
CA THR A 37 22.22 -16.57 -4.99
C THR A 37 21.92 -16.09 -6.40
N VAL A 38 22.66 -15.09 -6.86
CA VAL A 38 22.68 -14.75 -8.29
C VAL A 38 23.48 -15.85 -8.99
N ALA A 39 22.79 -16.77 -9.65
CA ALA A 39 23.40 -17.71 -10.57
C ALA A 39 23.90 -16.91 -11.79
N SER A 40 25.22 -16.93 -11.97
CA SER A 40 25.92 -16.43 -13.14
C SER A 40 25.37 -17.10 -14.41
N THR A 41 24.75 -16.32 -15.28
CA THR A 41 24.60 -16.66 -16.70
C THR A 41 25.06 -15.45 -17.48
N GLY A 42 26.25 -15.58 -18.07
CA GLY A 42 26.98 -14.48 -18.69
C GLY A 42 26.47 -14.08 -20.07
N GLY A 43 26.89 -12.89 -20.50
CA GLY A 43 26.93 -12.46 -21.89
C GLY A 43 26.57 -11.00 -22.09
N GLY A 44 27.57 -10.11 -22.18
CA GLY A 44 27.36 -8.74 -22.65
C GLY A 44 28.33 -7.71 -22.06
N THR A 45 29.44 -7.51 -22.75
CA THR A 45 30.54 -6.58 -22.45
C THR A 45 30.13 -5.10 -22.43
N GLY A 46 30.26 -4.45 -21.28
CA GLY A 46 30.31 -2.99 -21.08
C GLY A 46 30.91 -2.70 -19.70
N GLY A 47 32.13 -2.17 -19.67
CA GLY A 47 33.03 -2.18 -18.51
C GLY A 47 32.55 -1.35 -17.30
N GLY A 48 32.77 -1.90 -16.09
CA GLY A 48 32.66 -1.15 -14.82
C GLY A 48 32.21 -1.91 -13.57
N GLN A 49 32.56 -3.20 -13.43
CA GLN A 49 32.51 -4.11 -12.26
C GLN A 49 32.06 -3.58 -10.87
N ASP A 50 30.89 -4.04 -10.43
CA ASP A 50 30.63 -4.89 -9.25
C ASP A 50 31.62 -4.90 -8.07
N LYS A 51 31.16 -4.44 -6.90
CA LYS A 51 31.51 -5.04 -5.59
C LYS A 51 30.28 -5.02 -4.67
N ALA A 52 29.65 -6.18 -4.51
CA ALA A 52 28.84 -6.49 -3.33
C ALA A 52 29.65 -6.16 -2.05
N GLY A 53 29.14 -5.27 -1.20
CA GLY A 53 29.73 -4.94 0.12
C GLY A 53 30.38 -3.56 0.26
N GLY A 54 29.69 -2.46 -0.12
CA GLY A 54 30.15 -1.08 0.16
C GLY A 54 29.67 -0.51 1.50
N PRO A 55 30.28 0.58 2.00
CA PRO A 55 29.94 1.24 3.28
C PRO A 55 28.48 1.67 3.40
N VAL A 56 27.79 1.91 2.27
CA VAL A 56 26.36 2.22 2.21
C VAL A 56 25.50 1.05 2.70
N SER A 57 25.87 -0.20 2.41
CA SER A 57 25.15 -1.41 2.87
C SER A 57 25.32 -1.65 4.38
N LEU A 58 26.52 -1.45 4.91
CA LEU A 58 26.77 -1.57 6.34
C LEU A 58 26.13 -0.42 7.12
N PHE A 59 26.19 0.80 6.57
CA PHE A 59 25.50 1.97 7.10
C PHE A 59 23.99 1.76 7.12
N CYS A 60 23.39 1.28 6.03
CA CYS A 60 21.96 1.00 5.97
C CYS A 60 21.55 -0.08 6.98
N LYS A 61 22.27 -1.20 7.06
CA LYS A 61 22.00 -2.24 8.07
C LYS A 61 22.13 -1.70 9.50
N ALA A 62 23.16 -0.89 9.77
CA ALA A 62 23.37 -0.28 11.07
C ALA A 62 22.29 0.76 11.40
N ALA A 63 21.90 1.60 10.44
CA ALA A 63 20.85 2.60 10.58
C ALA A 63 19.48 1.94 10.80
N GLU A 64 19.14 0.90 10.05
CA GLU A 64 17.90 0.18 10.27
C GLU A 64 17.89 -0.64 11.59
N ALA A 65 19.04 -1.15 12.05
CA ALA A 65 19.15 -1.78 13.37
C ALA A 65 19.01 -0.75 14.50
N ALA A 66 19.61 0.43 14.33
CA ALA A 66 19.48 1.55 15.24
C ALA A 66 18.04 2.09 15.26
N ILE A 67 17.36 2.18 14.13
CA ILE A 67 15.94 2.55 14.03
C ILE A 67 15.06 1.46 14.63
N GLY A 68 15.31 0.18 14.37
CA GLY A 68 14.56 -0.92 14.96
C GLY A 68 14.58 -0.93 16.49
N THR A 69 15.60 -0.35 17.11
CA THR A 69 15.69 -0.16 18.56
C THR A 69 15.17 1.21 19.00
N ALA A 70 15.46 2.28 18.26
CA ALA A 70 15.13 3.67 18.63
C ALA A 70 13.68 4.09 18.34
N VAL A 71 13.04 3.53 17.30
CA VAL A 71 11.66 3.89 16.88
C VAL A 71 10.63 3.54 17.95
N TYR A 72 10.92 2.51 18.75
CA TYR A 72 10.05 2.09 19.85
C TYR A 72 10.33 2.82 21.17
N SER A 73 11.29 3.76 21.19
CA SER A 73 11.49 4.63 22.35
C SER A 73 10.33 5.63 22.48
N PRO A 74 9.90 5.98 23.71
CA PRO A 74 8.76 6.89 23.94
C PRO A 74 8.88 8.25 23.24
N PHE A 75 10.09 8.78 23.08
CA PHE A 75 10.38 10.10 22.52
C PHE A 75 10.26 10.18 20.98
N VAL A 76 10.63 9.09 20.27
CA VAL A 76 10.58 9.05 18.79
C VAL A 76 9.16 8.70 18.30
N ARG A 77 8.46 7.82 19.01
CA ARG A 77 7.06 7.41 18.72
C ARG A 77 6.06 8.57 18.76
N SER A 78 6.26 9.56 19.63
CA SER A 78 5.34 10.70 19.81
C SER A 78 5.50 11.81 18.77
N SER A 79 6.60 11.80 18.00
CA SER A 79 7.03 12.98 17.20
C SER A 79 7.22 12.68 15.71
N VAL A 80 7.16 11.40 15.30
CA VAL A 80 7.40 10.97 13.91
C VAL A 80 6.25 10.07 13.43
N VAL A 81 5.43 10.54 12.50
CA VAL A 81 4.28 9.78 11.95
C VAL A 81 4.74 8.49 11.26
N GLN A 82 5.92 8.52 10.63
CA GLN A 82 6.54 7.38 9.96
C GLN A 82 6.93 6.25 10.94
N ALA A 83 7.28 6.59 12.20
CA ALA A 83 7.60 5.62 13.24
C ALA A 83 6.41 4.74 13.63
N GLN A 84 5.18 5.27 13.53
CA GLN A 84 3.96 4.56 13.92
C GLN A 84 3.59 3.43 12.96
N TYR A 85 4.15 3.43 11.76
CA TYR A 85 3.97 2.35 10.77
C TYR A 85 5.23 1.52 10.57
N PHE A 86 6.28 1.76 11.36
CA PHE A 86 7.44 0.90 11.32
C PHE A 86 7.10 -0.46 11.91
N LYS A 87 7.38 -1.51 11.15
CA LYS A 87 7.20 -2.90 11.55
C LYS A 87 8.52 -3.61 11.27
N ASP A 88 9.20 -4.05 12.32
CA ASP A 88 10.46 -4.77 12.16
C ASP A 88 10.19 -6.27 12.06
N PRO A 89 10.41 -6.92 10.89
CA PRO A 89 10.21 -8.37 10.76
C PRO A 89 11.21 -9.19 11.59
N ALA A 90 12.33 -8.61 12.01
CA ALA A 90 13.31 -9.27 12.87
C ALA A 90 12.96 -9.17 14.36
N HIS A 91 12.13 -8.21 14.75
CA HIS A 91 11.79 -7.91 16.15
C HIS A 91 10.28 -7.77 16.36
N LEU A 92 9.49 -8.70 15.83
CA LEU A 92 8.04 -8.71 15.94
C LEU A 92 7.51 -8.59 17.40
N PRO A 93 8.10 -9.25 18.42
CA PRO A 93 7.65 -9.06 19.80
C PRO A 93 7.78 -7.61 20.28
N SER A 94 8.85 -6.91 19.91
CA SER A 94 9.03 -5.49 20.25
C SER A 94 8.02 -4.61 19.52
N TYR A 95 7.79 -4.89 18.24
CA TYR A 95 6.75 -4.23 17.43
C TYR A 95 5.36 -4.36 18.10
N LEU A 96 4.96 -5.57 18.49
CA LEU A 96 3.65 -5.81 19.10
C LEU A 96 3.50 -5.12 20.46
N ALA A 97 4.57 -5.05 21.25
CA ALA A 97 4.56 -4.43 22.57
C ALA A 97 4.59 -2.89 22.52
N HIS A 98 5.33 -2.32 21.56
CA HIS A 98 5.71 -0.91 21.59
C HIS A 98 5.26 -0.09 20.38
N ASN A 99 4.53 -0.63 19.40
CA ASN A 99 3.91 0.18 18.37
C ASN A 99 2.48 0.60 18.80
N PRO A 100 2.14 1.92 18.81
CA PRO A 100 0.83 2.41 19.27
C PRO A 100 -0.33 1.98 18.39
N PHE A 101 -0.04 1.84 17.11
CA PHE A 101 -1.00 2.13 16.08
C PHE A 101 -1.20 0.89 15.23
N LEU A 102 -0.13 0.45 14.54
CA LEU A 102 -0.25 -0.61 13.56
C LEU A 102 -0.75 -1.95 14.16
N PRO A 103 -0.26 -2.43 15.32
CA PRO A 103 -0.82 -3.62 15.96
C PRO A 103 -2.28 -3.47 16.40
N ASP A 104 -2.71 -2.24 16.71
CA ASP A 104 -4.09 -1.95 17.12
C ASP A 104 -5.03 -2.00 15.90
N ILE A 105 -4.77 -1.15 14.90
CA ILE A 105 -5.63 -1.03 13.72
C ILE A 105 -5.64 -2.29 12.85
N ASN A 106 -4.57 -3.09 12.89
CA ASN A 106 -4.50 -4.37 12.18
C ASN A 106 -5.04 -5.55 12.97
N ASN A 107 -5.54 -5.32 14.19
CA ASN A 107 -5.99 -6.39 15.07
C ASN A 107 -4.90 -7.47 15.23
N GLU A 108 -3.64 -7.09 15.49
CA GLU A 108 -2.52 -8.03 15.67
C GLU A 108 -2.29 -8.44 17.14
N LYS A 109 -2.85 -7.68 18.09
CA LYS A 109 -2.80 -8.01 19.53
C LYS A 109 -3.67 -9.22 19.85
N ALA A 110 -3.50 -9.82 21.03
CA ALA A 110 -4.29 -11.00 21.43
C ALA A 110 -5.80 -10.73 21.42
N GLU A 111 -6.22 -9.59 21.95
CA GLU A 111 -7.61 -9.13 21.90
C GLU A 111 -7.89 -8.38 20.60
N LYS A 112 -8.93 -8.80 19.87
CA LYS A 112 -9.31 -8.19 18.60
C LYS A 112 -10.48 -7.24 18.82
N ASN A 113 -10.43 -6.08 18.18
CA ASN A 113 -11.54 -5.14 18.19
C ASN A 113 -12.60 -5.56 17.14
N PRO A 114 -13.80 -6.00 17.55
CA PRO A 114 -14.84 -6.44 16.61
C PRO A 114 -15.46 -5.27 15.83
N VAL A 115 -15.36 -4.04 16.35
CA VAL A 115 -15.88 -2.84 15.68
C VAL A 115 -15.05 -2.52 14.44
N TYR A 116 -13.72 -2.67 14.49
CA TYR A 116 -12.85 -2.49 13.33
C TYR A 116 -13.21 -3.46 12.21
N LYS A 117 -13.38 -4.75 12.56
CA LYS A 117 -13.85 -5.77 11.64
C LYS A 117 -15.21 -5.41 11.03
N THR A 118 -16.19 -5.06 11.88
CA THR A 118 -17.55 -4.76 11.43
C THR A 118 -17.57 -3.58 10.47
N ASN A 119 -16.82 -2.52 10.78
CA ASN A 119 -16.79 -1.31 9.96
C ASN A 119 -16.09 -1.55 8.61
N LEU A 120 -14.93 -2.20 8.61
CA LEU A 120 -14.20 -2.47 7.36
C LEU A 120 -14.96 -3.49 6.49
N ALA A 121 -15.52 -4.53 7.10
CA ALA A 121 -16.34 -5.52 6.40
C ALA A 121 -17.65 -4.93 5.85
N ALA A 122 -18.12 -3.79 6.34
CA ALA A 122 -19.33 -3.13 5.85
C ALA A 122 -19.11 -2.32 4.55
N LEU A 123 -17.86 -2.12 4.11
CA LEU A 123 -17.57 -1.43 2.86
C LEU A 123 -18.21 -2.17 1.66
N GLU A 124 -18.83 -1.44 0.75
CA GLU A 124 -19.24 -1.99 -0.54
C GLU A 124 -18.01 -2.38 -1.37
N ARG A 125 -16.90 -1.66 -1.21
CA ARG A 125 -15.63 -1.92 -1.90
C ARG A 125 -14.42 -1.41 -1.13
N LEU A 126 -13.37 -2.22 -1.09
CA LEU A 126 -12.03 -1.86 -0.63
C LEU A 126 -11.06 -2.03 -1.81
N VAL A 127 -10.51 -0.93 -2.32
CA VAL A 127 -9.54 -0.94 -3.43
C VAL A 127 -8.16 -0.62 -2.91
N LEU A 128 -7.24 -1.56 -3.07
CA LEU A 128 -5.84 -1.46 -2.68
C LEU A 128 -4.99 -1.28 -3.93
N ILE A 129 -4.44 -0.08 -4.12
CA ILE A 129 -3.55 0.23 -5.24
C ILE A 129 -2.11 0.23 -4.75
N ARG A 130 -1.28 -0.61 -5.37
CA ARG A 130 0.16 -0.71 -5.13
C ARG A 130 0.92 -0.08 -6.29
N PHE A 131 2.01 0.62 -6.02
CA PHE A 131 2.91 1.11 -7.07
C PHE A 131 3.90 0.02 -7.48
N SER A 132 4.03 -0.24 -8.78
CA SER A 132 4.84 -1.35 -9.28
C SER A 132 6.33 -1.18 -8.98
N GLU A 133 6.80 0.05 -8.87
CA GLU A 133 8.21 0.38 -8.63
C GLU A 133 8.38 1.14 -7.30
N ASP A 134 7.50 0.90 -6.31
CA ASP A 134 7.55 1.60 -5.03
C ASP A 134 8.84 1.34 -4.24
N THR A 135 9.59 2.41 -3.98
CA THR A 135 10.81 2.45 -3.16
C THR A 135 10.58 3.14 -1.80
N THR A 136 9.39 3.71 -1.59
CA THR A 136 9.03 4.42 -0.35
C THR A 136 8.36 3.50 0.65
N VAL A 137 7.43 2.66 0.19
CA VAL A 137 6.78 1.62 1.00
C VAL A 137 7.56 0.33 0.81
N VAL A 138 8.36 -0.04 1.81
CA VAL A 138 9.19 -1.25 1.77
C VAL A 138 8.75 -2.25 2.84
N PRO A 139 8.28 -3.45 2.46
CA PRO A 139 8.08 -3.94 1.10
C PRO A 139 6.85 -3.30 0.44
N ARG A 140 6.89 -3.09 -0.89
CA ARG A 140 5.77 -2.52 -1.66
C ARG A 140 4.47 -3.29 -1.47
N ASP A 141 4.59 -4.59 -1.24
CA ASP A 141 3.49 -5.52 -0.96
C ASP A 141 2.69 -5.15 0.29
N SER A 142 3.24 -4.32 1.19
CA SER A 142 2.49 -3.73 2.31
C SER A 142 1.24 -2.96 1.84
N SER A 143 1.25 -2.38 0.62
CA SER A 143 0.07 -1.78 -0.03
C SER A 143 -1.07 -2.75 -0.27
N TRP A 144 -0.76 -4.03 -0.28
CA TRP A 144 -1.66 -5.15 -0.51
C TRP A 144 -1.76 -6.06 0.72
N PHE A 145 -1.41 -5.53 1.90
CA PHE A 145 -1.28 -6.29 3.14
C PHE A 145 -0.31 -7.48 3.08
N GLY A 146 0.58 -7.54 2.09
CA GLY A 146 1.69 -8.50 2.05
C GLY A 146 2.78 -8.11 3.04
N TRP A 147 3.48 -9.10 3.58
CA TRP A 147 4.57 -8.86 4.52
C TRP A 147 5.67 -9.91 4.44
N TYR A 148 6.85 -9.61 4.98
CA TYR A 148 7.95 -10.58 5.05
C TYR A 148 7.57 -11.83 5.85
N ALA A 149 7.99 -13.01 5.37
CA ALA A 149 8.06 -14.21 6.17
C ALA A 149 8.97 -13.94 7.37
N SER A 150 8.49 -14.26 8.58
CA SER A 150 9.12 -13.92 9.86
C SER A 150 10.65 -14.04 9.85
N GLY A 151 11.35 -13.02 10.38
CA GLY A 151 12.76 -13.11 10.75
C GLY A 151 13.80 -12.45 9.83
N ALA A 152 13.44 -11.93 8.66
CA ALA A 152 14.41 -11.20 7.83
C ALA A 152 13.78 -10.08 6.99
N ARG A 153 14.37 -8.87 7.07
CA ARG A 153 14.15 -7.80 6.09
C ARG A 153 14.67 -8.25 4.73
N GLY A 154 13.97 -7.91 3.66
CA GLY A 154 14.29 -8.40 2.32
C GLY A 154 14.06 -9.91 2.13
N GLY A 155 13.38 -10.58 3.06
CA GLY A 155 13.02 -11.99 2.93
C GLY A 155 11.88 -12.22 1.93
N LYS A 156 11.46 -13.48 1.80
CA LYS A 156 10.28 -13.86 1.00
C LYS A 156 9.03 -13.12 1.49
N ILE A 157 8.23 -12.58 0.56
CA ILE A 157 6.93 -11.99 0.88
C ILE A 157 5.86 -13.07 1.01
N VAL A 158 5.09 -13.01 2.10
CA VAL A 158 3.86 -13.76 2.33
C VAL A 158 2.68 -12.88 1.89
N PRO A 159 1.93 -13.26 0.85
CA PRO A 159 0.78 -12.48 0.40
C PRO A 159 -0.35 -12.52 1.44
N LEU A 160 -1.23 -11.50 1.43
CA LEU A 160 -2.37 -11.36 2.36
C LEU A 160 -3.13 -12.67 2.59
N ARG A 161 -3.48 -13.38 1.50
CA ARG A 161 -4.32 -14.60 1.55
C ARG A 161 -3.68 -15.77 2.30
N GLN A 162 -2.38 -15.73 2.57
CA GLN A 162 -1.64 -16.77 3.30
C GLN A 162 -1.37 -16.38 4.77
N GLN A 163 -1.75 -15.18 5.19
CA GLN A 163 -1.48 -14.69 6.55
C GLN A 163 -2.66 -14.97 7.49
N ALA A 164 -2.34 -15.11 8.79
CA ALA A 164 -3.32 -15.32 9.85
C ALA A 164 -4.43 -14.24 9.86
N MET A 165 -4.07 -12.97 9.59
CA MET A 165 -5.06 -11.88 9.54
C MET A 165 -6.20 -12.12 8.54
N TYR A 166 -5.90 -12.84 7.46
CA TYR A 166 -6.86 -13.18 6.43
C TYR A 166 -7.55 -14.51 6.73
N THR A 167 -6.78 -15.55 7.07
CA THR A 167 -7.33 -16.90 7.31
C THR A 167 -8.22 -16.96 8.55
N GLU A 168 -7.99 -16.11 9.54
CA GLU A 168 -8.83 -15.95 10.72
C GLU A 168 -9.74 -14.71 10.63
N ASP A 169 -9.62 -13.93 9.54
CA ASP A 169 -10.48 -12.80 9.20
C ASP A 169 -10.55 -11.72 10.31
N TRP A 170 -9.39 -11.26 10.78
CA TRP A 170 -9.27 -10.32 11.91
C TRP A 170 -9.92 -8.96 11.65
N LEU A 171 -9.92 -8.51 10.39
CA LEU A 171 -10.48 -7.21 9.97
C LEU A 171 -11.68 -7.35 9.02
N GLY A 172 -12.09 -8.56 8.65
CA GLY A 172 -13.14 -8.74 7.63
C GLY A 172 -12.62 -8.73 6.19
N LEU A 173 -11.30 -8.76 5.98
CA LEU A 173 -10.67 -8.78 4.65
C LEU A 173 -11.04 -10.03 3.85
N ARG A 174 -11.15 -11.19 4.49
CA ARG A 174 -11.60 -12.41 3.82
C ARG A 174 -13.07 -12.32 3.43
N ALA A 175 -13.90 -11.75 4.29
CA ALA A 175 -15.31 -11.53 3.98
C ALA A 175 -15.51 -10.53 2.82
N LEU A 176 -14.63 -9.52 2.69
CA LEU A 176 -14.58 -8.62 1.52
C LEU A 176 -14.14 -9.35 0.26
N ASP A 177 -13.05 -10.11 0.33
CA ASP A 177 -12.48 -10.85 -0.82
C ASP A 177 -13.46 -11.91 -1.36
N GLN A 178 -14.08 -12.70 -0.48
CA GLN A 178 -15.02 -13.76 -0.88
C GLN A 178 -16.25 -13.25 -1.61
N ARG A 179 -16.70 -12.01 -1.35
CA ARG A 179 -17.81 -11.39 -2.10
C ARG A 179 -17.35 -10.53 -3.28
N GLY A 180 -16.06 -10.52 -3.60
CA GLY A 180 -15.48 -9.72 -4.69
C GLY A 180 -15.38 -8.22 -4.40
N ALA A 181 -15.47 -7.81 -3.13
CA ALA A 181 -15.40 -6.41 -2.72
C ALA A 181 -13.98 -5.94 -2.37
N LEU A 182 -13.02 -6.85 -2.22
CA LEU A 182 -11.58 -6.53 -2.12
C LEU A 182 -10.95 -6.53 -3.51
N ILE A 183 -10.48 -5.37 -3.96
CA ILE A 183 -9.83 -5.21 -5.27
C ILE A 183 -8.37 -4.86 -5.04
N MET A 184 -7.47 -5.61 -5.67
CA MET A 184 -6.02 -5.38 -5.62
C MET A 184 -5.56 -5.00 -7.03
N SER A 185 -5.05 -3.79 -7.21
CA SER A 185 -4.61 -3.27 -8.52
C SER A 185 -3.22 -2.67 -8.43
N ASP A 186 -2.43 -2.80 -9.50
CA ASP A 186 -1.15 -2.12 -9.62
C ASP A 186 -1.33 -0.77 -10.34
N CYS A 187 -0.50 0.21 -9.96
CA CYS A 187 -0.25 1.44 -10.68
C CYS A 187 1.21 1.40 -11.17
N PRO A 188 1.48 1.53 -12.48
CA PRO A 188 2.84 1.65 -12.97
C PRO A 188 3.57 2.86 -12.37
N GLY A 189 4.86 2.70 -12.08
CA GLY A 189 5.72 3.77 -11.60
C GLY A 189 6.05 3.73 -10.11
N GLN A 190 6.74 4.77 -9.68
CA GLN A 190 7.22 4.98 -8.30
C GLN A 190 6.09 5.48 -7.37
N HIS A 191 6.35 5.54 -6.07
CA HIS A 191 5.38 5.97 -5.06
C HIS A 191 4.69 7.29 -5.42
N MET A 192 3.37 7.27 -5.52
CA MET A 192 2.53 8.45 -5.86
C MET A 192 2.85 9.09 -7.23
N GLN A 193 3.57 8.39 -8.11
CA GLN A 193 3.84 8.86 -9.48
C GLN A 193 2.86 8.22 -10.45
N PHE A 194 1.87 9.00 -10.89
CA PHE A 194 0.90 8.61 -11.90
C PHE A 194 0.44 9.85 -12.68
N SER A 195 -0.05 9.67 -13.91
CA SER A 195 -0.65 10.76 -14.67
C SER A 195 -2.08 11.05 -14.19
N GLU A 196 -2.54 12.29 -14.36
CA GLU A 196 -3.94 12.65 -14.10
C GLU A 196 -4.90 11.77 -14.90
N GLU A 197 -4.58 11.48 -16.16
CA GLU A 197 -5.37 10.59 -17.01
C GLU A 197 -5.45 9.17 -16.43
N TRP A 198 -4.33 8.63 -15.94
CA TRP A 198 -4.33 7.33 -15.27
C TRP A 198 -5.24 7.35 -14.04
N PHE A 199 -5.16 8.39 -13.20
CA PHE A 199 -5.97 8.52 -11.99
C PHE A 199 -7.46 8.66 -12.32
N LYS A 200 -7.79 9.49 -13.31
CA LYS A 200 -9.16 9.68 -13.79
C LYS A 200 -9.75 8.36 -14.27
N VAL A 201 -9.08 7.66 -15.17
CA VAL A 201 -9.58 6.42 -15.77
C VAL A 201 -9.58 5.26 -14.78
N ASN A 202 -8.55 5.11 -13.95
CA ASN A 202 -8.35 3.92 -13.11
C ASN A 202 -8.86 4.06 -11.68
N VAL A 203 -9.12 5.28 -11.21
CA VAL A 203 -9.62 5.53 -9.85
C VAL A 203 -10.97 6.24 -9.90
N VAL A 204 -11.04 7.40 -10.54
CA VAL A 204 -12.25 8.24 -10.50
C VAL A 204 -13.39 7.58 -11.26
N ASP A 205 -13.19 7.25 -12.53
CA ASP A 205 -14.22 6.71 -13.41
C ASP A 205 -14.65 5.29 -12.99
N LYS A 206 -13.72 4.48 -12.45
CA LYS A 206 -14.01 3.10 -12.02
C LYS A 206 -14.67 3.00 -10.65
N TYR A 207 -14.36 3.89 -9.71
CA TYR A 207 -14.72 3.69 -8.30
C TYR A 207 -15.39 4.89 -7.64
N LEU A 208 -15.14 6.13 -8.10
CA LEU A 208 -15.67 7.33 -7.44
C LEU A 208 -16.87 7.96 -8.16
N ARG A 209 -17.02 7.74 -9.47
CA ARG A 209 -18.22 8.20 -10.19
C ARG A 209 -19.44 7.41 -9.75
N SER A 210 -20.53 8.13 -9.49
CA SER A 210 -21.82 7.53 -9.17
C SER A 210 -22.42 6.88 -10.42
N ASP A 211 -22.87 5.63 -10.32
CA ASP A 211 -23.70 4.97 -11.34
C ASP A 211 -24.99 5.75 -11.64
N ASP A 212 -25.40 6.64 -10.74
CA ASP A 212 -26.54 7.55 -10.92
C ASP A 212 -26.34 8.50 -12.10
N GLY A 213 -25.10 8.92 -12.37
CA GLY A 213 -24.76 9.76 -13.51
C GLY A 213 -24.80 8.99 -14.83
N ALA A 214 -24.31 7.76 -14.85
CA ALA A 214 -24.32 6.89 -16.03
C ALA A 214 -25.74 6.42 -16.40
N ARG A 215 -26.61 6.20 -15.40
CA ARG A 215 -28.02 5.84 -15.60
C ARG A 215 -28.88 7.05 -15.96
N ALA A 216 -28.53 8.25 -15.48
CA ALA A 216 -29.15 9.50 -15.90
C ALA A 216 -28.74 9.90 -17.32
N THR A 217 -27.46 9.74 -17.70
CA THR A 217 -27.00 9.98 -19.07
C THR A 217 -27.51 8.93 -20.03
N ALA A 218 -27.63 7.65 -19.64
CA ALA A 218 -28.28 6.62 -20.46
C ALA A 218 -29.79 6.86 -20.66
N ARG A 219 -30.46 7.55 -19.71
CA ARG A 219 -31.84 8.03 -19.87
C ARG A 219 -31.94 9.29 -20.72
N ALA A 220 -30.92 10.16 -20.69
CA ALA A 220 -30.87 11.38 -21.50
C ALA A 220 -30.39 11.11 -22.94
N SER A 221 -29.53 10.12 -23.17
CA SER A 221 -29.04 9.72 -24.50
C SER A 221 -30.05 8.86 -25.28
N GLY A 222 -31.19 8.53 -24.66
CA GLY A 222 -32.38 8.02 -25.35
C GLY A 222 -33.15 9.10 -26.15
N SER A 223 -32.74 10.37 -26.11
CA SER A 223 -33.30 11.42 -26.95
C SER A 223 -32.21 12.25 -27.65
N GLY A 224 -32.04 12.03 -28.95
CA GLY A 224 -31.59 13.06 -29.90
C GLY A 224 -30.08 13.17 -30.16
N ALA A 225 -29.75 13.04 -31.45
CA ALA A 225 -28.47 13.25 -32.14
C ALA A 225 -27.71 14.57 -31.78
N ASP A 226 -26.38 14.59 -31.89
CA ASP A 226 -25.61 15.02 -33.07
C ASP A 226 -24.09 15.06 -32.77
N VAL A 227 -23.27 15.15 -33.82
CA VAL A 227 -21.81 14.94 -33.92
C VAL A 227 -21.05 16.26 -33.71
N SER A 228 -19.85 16.24 -33.10
CA SER A 228 -18.63 16.91 -33.63
C SER A 228 -17.42 16.85 -32.70
N GLU A 229 -16.26 16.69 -33.35
CA GLU A 229 -14.88 16.61 -32.85
C GLU A 229 -14.35 17.90 -32.20
N GLY A 230 -13.27 17.73 -31.42
CA GLY A 230 -12.14 18.68 -31.44
C GLY A 230 -11.62 19.11 -30.07
N GLY A 231 -10.33 18.85 -29.82
CA GLY A 231 -9.55 19.62 -28.83
C GLY A 231 -8.52 18.83 -28.01
N VAL A 232 -7.35 18.61 -28.60
CA VAL A 232 -6.12 18.21 -27.89
C VAL A 232 -5.67 19.36 -26.97
N ARG A 233 -5.46 19.10 -25.68
CA ARG A 233 -4.70 19.99 -24.78
C ARG A 233 -3.83 19.21 -23.79
N GLU A 234 -2.53 19.28 -24.07
CA GLU A 234 -1.36 19.36 -23.20
C GLU A 234 -1.43 18.78 -21.77
N SER A 235 -0.68 17.70 -21.58
CA SER A 235 -0.46 17.00 -20.32
C SER A 235 0.41 17.82 -19.35
N GLY A 236 -0.20 18.35 -18.30
CA GLY A 236 0.52 18.85 -17.12
C GLY A 236 0.98 17.68 -16.24
N HIS A 237 2.27 17.56 -16.01
CA HIS A 237 2.85 16.61 -15.06
C HIS A 237 2.63 17.14 -13.63
N LEU A 238 1.66 16.59 -12.91
CA LEU A 238 1.38 16.97 -11.53
C LEU A 238 2.33 16.23 -10.57
N SER A 239 3.41 16.89 -10.16
CA SER A 239 4.29 16.42 -9.08
C SER A 239 3.77 16.92 -7.73
N MET A 240 2.96 16.12 -7.05
CA MET A 240 2.61 16.35 -5.64
C MET A 240 3.77 15.89 -4.77
N ARG A 241 4.69 16.81 -4.44
CA ARG A 241 5.76 16.55 -3.46
C ARG A 241 5.15 16.47 -2.05
N GLY A 242 4.78 15.27 -1.62
CA GLY A 242 4.41 14.96 -0.25
C GLY A 242 4.50 13.46 -0.01
N GLY A 243 5.43 13.02 0.85
CA GLY A 243 5.67 11.61 1.18
C GLY A 243 4.61 10.99 2.09
N GLY A 244 3.32 11.23 1.80
CA GLY A 244 2.19 10.67 2.55
C GLY A 244 1.33 9.79 1.65
N ALA A 245 0.88 8.66 2.17
CA ALA A 245 -0.07 7.77 1.49
C ALA A 245 -1.36 8.53 1.10
N GLY A 246 -1.84 8.33 -0.13
CA GLY A 246 -3.07 8.93 -0.62
C GLY A 246 -4.30 8.09 -0.23
N ILE A 247 -5.30 8.70 0.40
CA ILE A 247 -6.60 8.07 0.71
C ILE A 247 -7.68 8.79 -0.10
N ALA A 248 -8.48 8.04 -0.86
CA ALA A 248 -9.70 8.52 -1.48
C ALA A 248 -10.89 7.73 -0.94
N ALA A 249 -11.94 8.44 -0.53
CA ALA A 249 -13.15 7.84 0.04
C ALA A 249 -14.40 8.45 -0.59
N ARG A 250 -15.43 7.62 -0.78
CA ARG A 250 -16.76 8.07 -1.23
C ARG A 250 -17.79 7.85 -0.13
N ALA A 251 -18.49 8.93 0.19
CA ALA A 251 -19.64 8.95 1.08
C ALA A 251 -20.96 9.17 0.29
N PRO A 252 -22.13 8.78 0.83
CA PRO A 252 -23.41 9.13 0.25
C PRO A 252 -23.61 10.65 0.26
N VAL A 253 -24.26 11.17 -0.79
CA VAL A 253 -24.77 12.55 -0.87
C VAL A 253 -25.99 12.69 0.03
#